data_AF-A0AB39Q0Y4-F1
#
_entry.id   AF-A0AB39Q0Y4-F1
#
_cell.length_a   1.000
_cell.length_b   1.000
_cell.length_c   1.000
_cell.angle_alpha   90.00
_cell.angle_beta   90.00
_cell.angle_gamma   90.00
#
_symmetry.space_group_name_H-M   'P 1'
#
loop_
_entity.id
_entity.type
_entity.pdbx_description
1 polymer ?
#
loop_
_entity_poly.entity_id
_entity_poly.type
_entity_poly.pdbx_seq_one_letter_code
_entity_poly.pdbx_strand_id
1 'polypeptide(L)' 'MRWLRERTVHITDQLDAAYAQPGRHWLTDEAEHERALTYLATGTAYQLTLYDENTRYFLVAYPPGGTA' A
#
# COMPACT_ATOMS: atom_id res chain seq x y z
N MET A 1 2.82 -4.79 -9.28
CA MET A 1 1.55 -4.39 -8.64
C MET A 1 0.75 -5.50 -7.99
N ARG A 2 0.62 -6.70 -8.58
CA ARG A 2 -0.21 -7.78 -8.01
C ARG A 2 0.01 -8.01 -6.50
N TRP A 3 1.27 -8.14 -6.07
CA TRP A 3 1.61 -8.36 -4.67
C TRP A 3 1.14 -7.24 -3.73
N LEU A 4 1.33 -5.96 -4.10
CA LEU A 4 0.88 -4.82 -3.29
C LEU A 4 -0.65 -4.84 -3.13
N ARG A 5 -1.40 -5.10 -4.21
CA ARG A 5 -2.86 -5.19 -4.16
C ARG A 5 -3.34 -6.32 -3.26
N GLU A 6 -2.80 -7.52 -3.43
CA GLU A 6 -3.14 -8.68 -2.61
C GLU A 6 -2.86 -8.43 -1.12
N ARG A 7 -1.72 -7.79 -0.79
CA ARG A 7 -1.41 -7.47 0.61
C ARG A 7 -2.28 -6.37 1.19
N THR A 8 -2.64 -5.36 0.40
CA THR A 8 -3.61 -4.35 0.84
C THR A 8 -4.97 -4.98 1.11
N VAL A 9 -5.46 -5.90 0.27
CA VAL A 9 -6.71 -6.66 0.53
C VAL A 9 -6.63 -7.40 1.87
N HIS A 10 -5.59 -8.21 2.07
CA HIS A 10 -5.44 -8.98 3.31
C HIS A 10 -5.37 -8.10 4.57
N ILE A 11 -4.78 -6.91 4.49
CA ILE A 11 -4.77 -5.95 5.60
C ILE A 11 -6.18 -5.40 5.81
N THR A 12 -6.84 -4.94 4.74
CA THR A 12 -8.20 -4.37 4.86
C THR A 12 -9.24 -5.36 5.36
N ASP A 13 -9.06 -6.66 5.11
CA ASP A 13 -9.95 -7.72 5.60
C ASP A 13 -9.80 -7.97 7.11
N GLN A 14 -8.68 -7.55 7.72
CA GLN A 14 -8.42 -7.68 9.16
C GLN A 14 -8.85 -6.45 9.97
N LEU A 15 -9.17 -5.33 9.30
CA LEU A 15 -9.52 -4.07 9.93
C LEU A 15 -11.04 -3.90 10.04
N ASP A 16 -11.49 -3.22 11.10
CA ASP A 16 -12.88 -2.77 11.18
C ASP A 16 -13.23 -1.86 10.00
N ALA A 17 -14.51 -1.81 9.65
CA ALA A 17 -14.99 -1.19 8.42
C ALA A 17 -14.53 0.28 8.25
N ALA A 18 -14.46 1.06 9.33
CA ALA A 18 -14.00 2.45 9.29
C ALA A 18 -12.51 2.57 8.91
N TYR A 19 -11.68 1.63 9.39
CA TYR A 19 -10.22 1.63 9.17
C TYR A 19 -9.81 0.87 7.91
N ALA A 20 -10.68 -0.01 7.39
CA ALA A 20 -10.50 -0.65 6.10
C ALA A 20 -10.70 0.32 4.92
N GLN A 21 -11.45 1.41 5.12
CA GLN A 21 -11.88 2.30 4.04
C GLN A 21 -10.73 2.97 3.27
N PRO A 22 -9.65 3.48 3.92
CA PRO A 22 -8.50 4.01 3.20
C PRO A 22 -7.81 2.96 2.32
N GLY A 23 -7.67 1.72 2.80
CA GLY A 23 -7.09 0.65 2.00
C GLY A 23 -8.00 0.21 0.85
N ARG A 24 -9.33 0.17 1.08
CA ARG A 24 -10.32 -0.08 0.02
C ARG A 24 -10.31 1.00 -1.05
N HIS A 25 -10.15 2.26 -0.66
CA HIS A 25 -10.00 3.36 -1.59
C HIS A 25 -8.74 3.21 -2.44
N TRP A 26 -7.60 2.95 -1.78
CA TRP A 26 -6.33 2.70 -2.46
C TRP A 26 -6.43 1.58 -3.50
N LEU A 27 -7.14 0.48 -3.19
CA LEU A 27 -7.32 -0.64 -4.14
C LEU A 27 -7.97 -0.25 -5.47
N THR A 28 -8.73 0.86 -5.48
CA THR A 28 -9.39 1.41 -6.68
C THR A 28 -8.71 2.66 -7.23
N ASP A 29 -7.68 3.18 -6.57
CA ASP A 29 -7.00 4.43 -6.96
C ASP A 29 -5.93 4.16 -8.03
N GLU A 30 -6.33 4.22 -9.30
CA GLU A 30 -5.42 3.99 -10.43
C GLU A 30 -4.23 4.97 -10.47
N ALA A 31 -4.45 6.24 -10.12
CA ALA A 31 -3.39 7.25 -10.14
C ALA A 31 -2.31 6.95 -9.09
N GLU A 32 -2.72 6.53 -7.89
CA GLU A 32 -1.78 6.14 -6.85
C GLU A 32 -1.04 4.84 -7.20
N HIS A 33 -1.68 3.92 -7.93
CA HIS A 33 -1.02 2.73 -8.46
C HIS A 33 0.06 3.06 -9.50
N GLU A 34 -0.20 4.01 -10.40
CA GLU A 34 0.78 4.50 -11.38
C GLU A 34 1.94 5.20 -10.69
N ARG A 35 1.66 5.97 -9.64
CA ARG A 35 2.69 6.60 -8.80
C ARG A 35 3.57 5.56 -8.12
N ALA A 36 2.96 4.53 -7.51
CA ALA A 36 3.68 3.43 -6.88
C ALA A 36 4.58 2.69 -7.87
N LEU A 37 4.07 2.41 -9.08
CA LEU A 37 4.86 1.82 -10.17
C LEU A 37 6.03 2.71 -10.57
N THR A 38 5.80 4.01 -10.70
CA THR A 38 6.84 4.99 -11.07
C THR A 38 7.96 4.98 -10.05
N TYR A 39 7.65 5.03 -8.75
CA TYR A 39 8.67 4.98 -7.70
C TYR A 39 9.51 3.71 -7.76
N LEU A 40 8.86 2.56 -7.85
CA LEU A 40 9.55 1.29 -7.93
C LEU A 40 10.42 1.20 -9.20
N ALA A 41 9.93 1.71 -10.34
CA ALA A 41 10.68 1.72 -11.59
C ALA A 41 11.92 2.63 -11.54
N THR A 42 11.88 3.72 -10.77
CA THR A 42 13.03 4.63 -10.57
C THR A 42 13.97 4.20 -9.44
N GLY A 43 13.78 3.01 -8.86
CA GLY A 43 14.62 2.54 -7.77
C GLY A 43 14.25 3.11 -6.39
N THR A 44 13.11 3.78 -6.27
CA THR A 44 12.62 4.38 -5.03
C THR A 44 11.62 3.44 -4.34
N ALA A 45 11.74 3.30 -3.02
CA ALA A 45 10.75 2.55 -2.25
C ALA A 45 9.38 3.25 -2.27
N TYR A 46 8.31 2.45 -2.28
CA TYR A 46 6.95 2.93 -2.13
C TYR A 46 6.43 2.55 -0.74
N GLN A 47 5.85 3.51 -0.01
CA GLN A 47 5.22 3.28 1.29
C GLN A 47 3.75 3.69 1.24
N LEU A 48 2.87 2.71 1.47
CA LEU A 48 1.47 2.95 1.80
C LEU A 48 1.33 3.02 3.32
N THR A 49 0.65 4.06 3.81
CA THR A 49 0.33 4.22 5.23
C THR A 49 -1.19 4.21 5.40
N LEU A 50 -1.70 3.26 6.20
CA LEU A 50 -3.10 3.19 6.58
C LEU A 50 -3.24 3.57 8.06
N TYR A 51 -4.21 4.42 8.36
CA TYR A 51 -4.44 4.96 9.70
C TYR A 51 -5.60 4.23 10.39
N ASP A 52 -5.36 3.85 11.64
CA ASP A 52 -6.34 3.45 12.65
C ASP A 52 -6.16 4.36 13.88
N GLU A 53 -7.18 4.46 14.74
CA GLU A 53 -7.24 5.39 15.88
C GLU A 53 -5.97 5.32 16.75
N ASN A 54 -5.48 4.12 17.02
CA ASN A 54 -4.28 3.90 17.84
C ASN A 54 -3.17 3.15 17.11
N THR A 55 -3.41 2.71 15.87
CA THR A 55 -2.49 1.85 15.11
C THR A 55 -2.18 2.47 13.75
N ARG A 56 -0.93 2.33 13.30
CA ARG A 56 -0.55 2.70 11.93
C ARG A 56 0.00 1.47 11.22
N TYR A 57 -0.59 1.16 10.08
CA TYR A 57 -0.15 0.05 9.25
C TYR A 57 0.68 0.62 8.11
N PHE A 58 1.91 0.11 7.97
CA PHE A 58 2.82 0.50 6.91
C PHE A 58 3.05 -0.70 5.99
N LEU A 59 2.83 -0.49 4.70
CA LEU A 59 3.22 -1.44 3.66
C LEU A 59 4.29 -0.80 2.80
N VAL A 60 5.53 -1.30 2.93
CA VAL A 60 6.67 -0.80 2.17
C VAL A 60 7.05 -1.84 1.11
N ALA A 61 7.18 -1.40 -0.13
CA ALA A 61 7.73 -2.18 -1.23
C ALA A 61 9.02 -1.54 -1.73
N TYR A 62 10.06 -2.36 -1.80
CA TYR A 62 11.35 -1.98 -2.36
C TYR A 62 11.48 -2.59 -3.77
N PRO A 63 12.05 -1.85 -4.72
CA PRO A 63 12.39 -2.42 -6.01
C PRO A 63 13.53 -3.45 -5.84
N PRO A 64 13.62 -4.45 -6.72
CA PRO A 64 14.68 -5.45 -6.65
C PRO A 64 16.06 -4.78 -6.63
N GLY A 65 16.88 -5.08 -5.62
CA GLY A 65 18.21 -4.48 -5.44
C GLY A 65 18.24 -3.16 -4.66
N GLY A 66 17.09 -2.60 -4.25
CA GLY A 66 17.02 -1.53 -3.26
C GLY A 66 17.16 -2.10 -1.85
N THR A 67 18.15 -1.64 -1.09
CA THR A 67 18.30 -2.02 0.33
C THR A 67 17.22 -1.36 1.19
N ALA A 68 16.71 -2.13 2.16
CA ALA A 68 15.70 -1.71 3.11
C ALA A 68 16.24 -0.76 4.19
#